data_AF-A0A2N3XU29-F1
#
_entry.id   AF-A0A2N3XU29-F1
#
_cell.length_a   1.000
_cell.length_b   1.000
_cell.length_c   1.000
_cell.angle_alpha   90.00
_cell.angle_beta   90.00
_cell.angle_gamma   90.00
#
_symmetry.space_group_name_H-M   'P 1'
#
loop_
_entity.id
_entity.type
_entity.pdbx_description
1 polymer ?
#
loop_
_entity_poly.entity_id
_entity_poly.type
_entity_poly.pdbx_seq_one_letter_code
_entity_poly.pdbx_strand_id
1 'polypeptide(L)'
;MICADLPEIGPLRGWNAGRVGDIAEVPDGVVATVRRRELPGIRSRPVEKTELLEQVRRLRSEGKSPKEIARALDVRPSAVAPLVRAVAAQGRATAELPELVGCWINVGWSQGLSVVGRPDVIEPAQDDTGGLVSVLIARRHRWDKVSVCGYLVDVFCLGVKNTFGPDITDDVALRQFLPEYFRPFPNGWKEAPIELAQEIVFGAVEYARGLGFEPYADFLKAADHLGTWEGPSGITFGNQGKPCYISGPYDNQRRVIDTLRRTVGPPPNFDHIVTQ
;
A
#
# COMPACT_ATOMS: atom_id res chain seq x y z
N MET A 1 25.94 -12.64 -1.11
CA MET A 1 25.14 -13.87 -1.26
C MET A 1 24.00 -13.79 -0.24
N ILE A 2 23.01 -12.91 -0.49
CA ILE A 2 21.89 -12.60 0.44
C ILE A 2 20.55 -13.22 -0.07
N CYS A 3 20.54 -13.81 -1.26
CA CYS A 3 19.30 -14.24 -1.94
C CYS A 3 18.65 -15.55 -1.47
N ALA A 4 19.23 -16.31 -0.52
CA ALA A 4 18.77 -17.68 -0.29
C ALA A 4 17.62 -17.83 0.73
N ASP A 5 17.42 -16.91 1.69
CA ASP A 5 16.50 -17.16 2.82
C ASP A 5 15.71 -15.91 3.27
N LEU A 6 15.06 -15.22 2.33
CA LEU A 6 13.99 -14.28 2.67
C LEU A 6 12.70 -15.08 2.89
N PRO A 7 12.22 -15.31 4.13
CA PRO A 7 10.94 -15.98 4.31
C PRO A 7 9.83 -15.14 3.70
N GLU A 8 8.81 -15.80 3.16
CA GLU A 8 7.48 -15.20 3.06
C GLU A 8 7.18 -14.49 4.39
N ILE A 9 6.81 -13.20 4.32
CA ILE A 9 6.11 -12.55 5.43
C ILE A 9 4.67 -13.09 5.42
N GLY A 10 4.54 -14.41 5.51
CA GLY A 10 3.27 -15.09 5.71
C GLY A 10 2.81 -14.89 7.15
N PRO A 11 1.53 -15.15 7.47
CA PRO A 11 1.07 -15.12 8.84
C PRO A 11 1.90 -16.12 9.67
N LEU A 12 2.75 -15.61 10.55
CA LEU A 12 3.67 -16.40 11.36
C LEU A 12 2.87 -17.41 12.21
N ARG A 13 3.31 -18.67 12.24
CA ARG A 13 2.73 -19.71 13.09
C ARG A 13 2.80 -19.24 14.56
N GLY A 14 1.63 -19.07 15.18
CA GLY A 14 1.49 -18.56 16.55
C GLY A 14 0.73 -17.24 16.64
N TRP A 15 0.45 -16.59 15.50
CA TRP A 15 -0.40 -15.40 15.43
C TRP A 15 -1.85 -15.77 15.13
N ASN A 16 -2.75 -15.44 16.05
CA ASN A 16 -4.19 -15.60 15.85
C ASN A 16 -4.71 -14.47 14.97
N ALA A 17 -4.74 -14.70 13.65
CA ALA A 17 -5.56 -13.93 12.73
C ALA A 17 -7.05 -14.11 13.16
N GLY A 18 -7.61 -13.08 13.77
CA GLY A 18 -9.04 -13.01 14.05
C GLY A 18 -9.82 -13.12 12.75
N ARG A 19 -10.63 -14.20 12.65
CA ARG A 19 -11.55 -14.52 11.55
C ARG A 19 -12.27 -13.27 11.00
N VAL A 20 -12.03 -12.95 9.73
CA VAL A 20 -12.94 -12.13 8.91
C VAL A 20 -13.79 -13.11 8.11
N GLY A 21 -15.11 -13.07 8.36
CA GLY A 21 -16.08 -14.01 7.83
C GLY A 21 -16.27 -13.95 6.32
N ASP A 22 -16.62 -15.12 5.80
CA ASP A 22 -16.99 -15.51 4.45
C ASP A 22 -17.88 -14.49 3.70
N ILE A 23 -17.55 -14.20 2.44
CA ILE A 23 -18.46 -13.60 1.47
C ILE A 23 -18.71 -14.63 0.38
N ALA A 24 -19.93 -15.16 0.37
CA ALA A 24 -20.43 -16.12 -0.59
C ALA A 24 -20.54 -15.52 -2.01
N GLU A 25 -20.26 -16.37 -3.00
CA GLU A 25 -20.48 -16.16 -4.43
C GLU A 25 -21.95 -15.81 -4.72
N VAL A 26 -22.17 -14.89 -5.67
CA VAL A 26 -23.49 -14.56 -6.22
C VAL A 26 -23.52 -15.02 -7.68
N PRO A 27 -24.48 -15.88 -8.09
CA PRO A 27 -24.55 -16.38 -9.46
C PRO A 27 -25.25 -15.38 -10.40
N ASP A 28 -24.81 -15.41 -11.66
CA ASP A 28 -25.31 -14.59 -12.77
C ASP A 28 -26.70 -14.99 -13.25
N GLY A 29 -27.49 -13.97 -13.60
CA GLY A 29 -28.48 -14.01 -14.68
C GLY A 29 -29.95 -14.12 -14.28
N VAL A 30 -30.71 -13.03 -14.50
CA VAL A 30 -31.99 -13.01 -15.27
C VAL A 30 -32.24 -11.59 -15.76
N VAL A 31 -32.35 -11.41 -17.08
CA VAL A 31 -32.82 -10.18 -17.73
C VAL A 31 -34.34 -10.16 -17.70
N ALA A 32 -34.94 -9.20 -16.98
CA ALA A 32 -36.39 -8.99 -16.98
C ALA A 32 -36.74 -7.60 -17.55
N THR A 33 -37.32 -7.62 -18.74
CA THR A 33 -37.82 -6.45 -19.47
C THR A 33 -39.08 -5.90 -18.79
N VAL A 34 -39.00 -4.74 -18.13
CA VAL A 34 -40.16 -4.05 -17.56
C VAL A 34 -40.53 -2.85 -18.43
N ARG A 35 -41.69 -2.93 -19.08
CA ARG A 35 -42.31 -1.87 -19.89
C ARG A 35 -42.55 -0.62 -19.03
N ARG A 36 -42.11 0.55 -19.52
CA ARG A 36 -42.47 1.87 -18.97
C ARG A 36 -43.99 2.07 -19.05
N ARG A 37 -44.61 2.35 -17.90
CA ARG A 37 -45.89 3.08 -17.80
C ARG A 37 -45.56 4.43 -17.18
N GLU A 38 -45.71 5.50 -17.95
CA GLU A 38 -45.59 6.87 -17.47
C GLU A 38 -46.82 7.23 -16.61
N LEU A 39 -46.57 7.86 -15.47
CA LEU A 39 -47.56 8.59 -14.67
C LEU A 39 -46.97 9.97 -14.29
N PRO A 40 -47.82 11.00 -14.13
CA PRO A 40 -47.41 12.40 -14.19
C PRO A 40 -47.03 13.00 -12.83
N GLY A 41 -45.95 13.77 -12.83
CA GLY A 41 -45.87 15.09 -12.20
C GLY A 41 -45.91 15.22 -10.68
N ILE A 42 -44.77 14.98 -10.01
CA ILE A 42 -44.34 15.80 -8.87
C ILE A 42 -42.92 16.28 -9.22
N ARG A 43 -42.76 17.58 -9.52
CA ARG A 43 -41.45 18.18 -9.74
C ARG A 43 -40.74 18.35 -8.40
N SER A 44 -40.13 17.28 -7.88
CA SER A 44 -39.04 17.45 -6.92
C SER A 44 -37.84 18.01 -7.67
N ARG A 45 -37.26 19.11 -7.15
CA ARG A 45 -35.99 19.63 -7.65
C ARG A 45 -34.98 18.48 -7.67
N PRO A 46 -34.21 18.24 -8.77
CA PRO A 46 -33.11 17.31 -8.70
C PRO A 46 -32.10 17.88 -7.71
N VAL A 47 -32.05 17.27 -6.52
CA VAL A 47 -31.02 17.58 -5.52
C VAL A 47 -29.69 17.24 -6.17
N GLU A 48 -28.82 18.23 -6.30
CA GLU A 48 -27.51 18.01 -6.92
C GLU A 48 -26.71 17.00 -6.08
N LYS A 49 -25.97 16.12 -6.76
CA LYS A 49 -25.17 15.06 -6.14
C LYS A 49 -24.22 15.60 -5.04
N THR A 50 -23.73 16.82 -5.20
CA THR A 50 -22.87 17.52 -4.25
C THR A 50 -23.61 17.88 -2.95
N GLU A 51 -24.82 18.41 -3.06
CA GLU A 51 -25.67 18.75 -1.91
C GLU A 51 -26.10 17.49 -1.14
N LEU A 52 -26.39 16.41 -1.86
CA LEU A 52 -26.72 15.11 -1.26
C LEU A 52 -25.51 14.52 -0.51
N LEU A 53 -24.29 14.68 -1.02
CA LEU A 53 -23.07 14.25 -0.34
C LEU A 53 -22.81 15.04 0.96
N GLU A 54 -23.01 16.36 0.95
CA GLU A 54 -22.88 17.21 2.14
C GLU A 54 -23.90 16.84 3.22
N GLN A 55 -25.14 16.57 2.83
CA GLN A 55 -26.17 16.11 3.76
C GLN A 55 -25.83 14.73 4.37
N VAL A 56 -25.30 13.79 3.57
CA VAL A 56 -24.80 12.51 4.08
C VAL A 56 -23.64 12.70 5.05
N ARG A 57 -22.69 13.62 4.77
CA ARG A 57 -21.59 13.98 5.69
C ARG A 57 -22.13 14.46 7.04
N ARG A 58 -23.04 15.43 7.04
CA ARG A 58 -23.64 15.98 8.27
C ARG A 58 -24.35 14.92 9.09
N LEU A 59 -25.19 14.10 8.46
CA LEU A 59 -25.92 13.04 9.17
C LEU A 59 -24.98 11.95 9.71
N ARG A 60 -23.84 11.71 9.05
CA ARG A 60 -22.79 10.82 9.57
C ARG A 60 -22.05 11.40 10.77
N SER A 61 -21.74 12.70 10.77
CA SER A 61 -21.13 13.35 11.94
C SER A 61 -22.06 13.35 13.16
N GLU A 62 -23.38 13.27 12.95
CA GLU A 62 -24.38 13.09 14.01
C GLU A 62 -24.50 11.62 14.50
N GLY A 63 -23.69 10.69 13.98
CA GLY A 63 -23.68 9.29 14.41
C GLY A 63 -24.76 8.40 13.78
N LYS A 64 -25.52 8.88 12.79
CA LYS A 64 -26.62 8.12 12.17
C LYS A 64 -26.12 6.95 11.31
N SER A 65 -26.84 5.83 11.35
CA SER A 65 -26.60 4.65 10.52
C SER A 65 -27.02 4.88 9.05
N PRO A 66 -26.51 4.10 8.08
CA PRO A 66 -26.93 4.21 6.67
C PRO A 66 -28.44 4.13 6.45
N LYS A 67 -29.13 3.33 7.28
CA LYS A 67 -30.59 3.16 7.21
C LYS A 67 -31.34 4.38 7.72
N GLU A 68 -30.85 5.01 8.79
CA GLU A 68 -31.39 6.27 9.30
C GLU A 68 -31.12 7.44 8.36
N ILE A 69 -29.95 7.46 7.72
CA ILE A 69 -29.62 8.46 6.68
C ILE A 69 -30.55 8.32 5.48
N ALA A 70 -30.77 7.11 4.97
CA ALA A 70 -31.70 6.86 3.87
C ALA A 70 -33.12 7.32 4.20
N ARG A 71 -33.57 7.07 5.43
CA ARG A 71 -34.88 7.53 5.91
C ARG A 71 -34.95 9.06 6.04
N ALA A 72 -33.88 9.71 6.51
CA ALA A 72 -33.83 11.16 6.69
C ALA A 72 -33.76 11.93 5.36
N LEU A 73 -33.18 11.33 4.32
CA LEU A 73 -33.01 11.93 2.99
C LEU A 73 -34.09 11.49 1.98
N ASP A 74 -35.08 10.71 2.40
CA ASP A 74 -36.15 10.14 1.55
C ASP A 74 -35.64 9.45 0.27
N VAL A 75 -34.52 8.72 0.40
CA VAL A 75 -33.87 7.99 -0.70
C VAL A 75 -33.75 6.50 -0.37
N ARG A 76 -33.68 5.68 -1.42
CA ARG A 76 -33.54 4.23 -1.25
C ARG A 76 -32.20 3.88 -0.56
N PRO A 77 -32.16 2.86 0.32
CA PRO A 77 -30.92 2.41 0.96
C PRO A 77 -29.79 2.08 -0.03
N SER A 78 -30.13 1.55 -1.21
CA SER A 78 -29.18 1.25 -2.29
C SER A 78 -28.54 2.49 -2.91
N ALA A 79 -29.21 3.64 -2.90
CA ALA A 79 -28.68 4.91 -3.39
C ALA A 79 -27.77 5.59 -2.35
N VAL A 80 -27.97 5.31 -1.06
CA VAL A 80 -27.18 5.90 0.04
C VAL A 80 -25.88 5.17 0.30
N ALA A 81 -25.85 3.84 0.13
CA ALA A 81 -24.64 3.06 0.42
C ALA A 81 -23.40 3.53 -0.36
N PRO A 82 -23.47 3.85 -1.68
CA PRO A 82 -22.34 4.43 -2.41
C PRO A 82 -21.91 5.80 -1.89
N LEU A 83 -22.86 6.67 -1.51
CA LEU A 83 -22.59 8.01 -1.00
C LEU A 83 -21.92 7.95 0.37
N VAL A 84 -22.40 7.07 1.25
CA VAL A 84 -21.78 6.80 2.55
C VAL A 84 -20.37 6.27 2.40
N ARG A 85 -20.11 5.39 1.43
CA ARG A 85 -18.76 4.91 1.12
C ARG A 85 -17.87 6.05 0.60
N ALA A 86 -18.38 6.90 -0.29
CA ALA A 86 -17.64 8.06 -0.81
C ALA A 86 -17.30 9.06 0.30
N VAL A 87 -18.24 9.34 1.20
CA VAL A 87 -18.03 10.19 2.38
C VAL A 87 -17.03 9.58 3.36
N ALA A 88 -17.10 8.26 3.60
CA ALA A 88 -16.12 7.58 4.44
C ALA A 88 -14.70 7.60 3.82
N ALA A 89 -14.60 7.41 2.49
CA ALA A 89 -13.33 7.51 1.78
C ALA A 89 -12.74 8.92 1.83
N GLN A 90 -13.58 9.96 1.66
CA GLN A 90 -13.16 11.36 1.79
C GLN A 90 -12.80 11.73 3.24
N GLY A 91 -13.55 11.22 4.21
CA GLY A 91 -13.28 11.42 5.63
C GLY A 91 -11.95 10.80 6.08
N ARG A 92 -11.58 9.63 5.52
CA ARG A 92 -10.25 9.03 5.70
C ARG A 92 -9.15 9.89 5.08
N ALA A 93 -9.40 10.50 3.93
CA ALA A 93 -8.44 11.38 3.28
C ALA A 93 -8.22 12.72 4.02
N THR A 94 -9.20 13.17 4.81
CA THR A 94 -9.10 14.40 5.64
C THR A 94 -8.79 14.16 7.12
N ALA A 95 -8.83 12.91 7.58
CA ALA A 95 -8.49 12.59 8.95
C ALA A 95 -6.97 12.64 9.11
N GLU A 96 -6.49 13.37 10.13
CA GLU A 96 -5.10 13.25 10.54
C GLU A 96 -4.79 11.78 10.83
N LEU A 97 -3.71 11.28 10.23
CA LEU A 97 -3.28 9.90 10.45
C LEU A 97 -3.00 9.71 11.93
N PRO A 98 -3.27 8.52 12.49
CA PRO A 98 -2.90 8.23 13.87
C PRO A 98 -1.41 8.48 14.10
N GLU A 99 -1.08 8.93 15.31
CA GLU A 99 0.28 9.26 15.74
C GLU A 99 1.29 8.20 15.29
N LEU A 100 2.40 8.62 14.69
CA LEU A 100 3.48 7.72 14.32
C LEU A 100 4.18 7.25 15.60
N VAL A 101 4.14 5.94 15.87
CA VAL A 101 4.86 5.31 16.98
C VAL A 101 6.30 5.02 16.58
N GLY A 102 6.51 4.61 15.33
CA GLY A 102 7.84 4.48 14.77
C GLY A 102 7.82 4.10 13.30
N CYS A 103 8.96 4.35 12.66
CA CYS A 103 9.23 4.00 11.28
C CYS A 103 10.67 3.49 11.22
N TRP A 104 10.87 2.31 10.65
CA TRP A 104 12.16 1.64 10.59
C TRP A 104 12.47 1.19 9.18
N ILE A 105 13.76 1.18 8.86
CA ILE A 105 14.30 0.76 7.56
C ILE A 105 15.54 -0.11 7.78
N ASN A 106 15.80 -1.05 6.89
CA ASN A 106 17.06 -1.79 6.93
C ASN A 106 18.24 -0.87 6.61
N VAL A 107 19.38 -1.20 7.20
CA VAL A 107 20.66 -0.60 6.86
C VAL A 107 21.11 -1.08 5.46
N GLY A 108 21.81 -0.22 4.73
CA GLY A 108 22.21 -0.40 3.34
C GLY A 108 21.14 -0.03 2.29
N TRP A 109 20.06 0.66 2.68
CA TRP A 109 18.92 0.92 1.80
C TRP A 109 19.26 1.83 0.59
N SER A 110 20.25 2.71 0.73
CA SER A 110 20.62 3.68 -0.32
C SER A 110 21.66 3.14 -1.30
N GLN A 111 22.14 1.90 -1.11
CA GLN A 111 23.20 1.34 -1.96
C GLN A 111 22.72 1.21 -3.42
N GLY A 112 23.53 1.72 -4.34
CA GLY A 112 23.19 1.76 -5.77
C GLY A 112 22.18 2.83 -6.17
N LEU A 113 21.57 3.56 -5.23
CA LEU A 113 20.65 4.66 -5.51
C LEU A 113 21.37 6.01 -5.55
N SER A 114 20.83 6.96 -6.30
CA SER A 114 21.25 8.36 -6.22
C SER A 114 20.20 9.19 -5.50
N VAL A 115 20.59 9.90 -4.45
CA VAL A 115 19.70 10.75 -3.66
C VAL A 115 20.07 12.21 -3.90
N VAL A 116 19.14 12.99 -4.46
CA VAL A 116 19.38 14.41 -4.76
C VAL A 116 18.91 15.28 -3.59
N GLY A 117 19.75 16.24 -3.18
CA GLY A 117 19.37 17.26 -2.21
C GLY A 117 19.29 16.80 -0.74
N ARG A 118 19.63 15.54 -0.44
CA ARG A 118 19.64 14.97 0.92
C ARG A 118 20.89 14.12 1.19
N PRO A 119 22.10 14.73 1.25
CA PRO A 119 23.32 13.97 1.55
C PRO A 119 23.33 13.39 2.97
N ASP A 120 22.52 13.93 3.88
CA ASP A 120 22.34 13.49 5.26
C ASP A 120 21.73 12.09 5.39
N VAL A 121 21.07 11.59 4.33
CA VAL A 121 20.43 10.27 4.34
C VAL A 121 21.27 9.19 3.67
N ILE A 122 22.36 9.55 2.98
CA ILE A 122 23.22 8.59 2.27
C ILE A 122 24.06 7.82 3.29
N GLU A 123 23.91 6.49 3.28
CA GLU A 123 24.70 5.63 4.16
C GLU A 123 26.07 5.31 3.55
N PRO A 124 27.11 5.14 4.39
CA PRO A 124 28.39 4.64 3.92
C PRO A 124 28.23 3.28 3.25
N ALA A 125 29.10 2.98 2.29
CA ALA A 125 29.12 1.69 1.59
C ALA A 125 29.16 0.52 2.60
N GLN A 126 28.19 -0.38 2.48
CA GLN A 126 28.02 -1.57 3.32
C GLN A 126 27.75 -2.77 2.40
N ASP A 127 27.59 -3.95 3.00
CA ASP A 127 27.23 -5.16 2.25
C ASP A 127 26.00 -4.92 1.37
N ASP A 128 26.09 -5.39 0.12
CA ASP A 128 25.08 -5.19 -0.92
C ASP A 128 23.75 -5.85 -0.53
N THR A 129 22.71 -5.04 -0.34
CA THR A 129 21.34 -5.49 -0.06
C THR A 129 20.65 -6.11 -1.28
N GLY A 130 21.28 -6.08 -2.45
CA GLY A 130 20.70 -6.54 -3.71
C GLY A 130 19.54 -5.67 -4.16
N GLY A 131 19.54 -4.38 -3.79
CA GLY A 131 18.45 -3.45 -4.10
C GLY A 131 17.15 -3.76 -3.35
N LEU A 132 17.21 -4.53 -2.26
CA LEU A 132 16.06 -4.79 -1.40
C LEU A 132 16.04 -3.87 -0.20
N VAL A 133 14.88 -3.26 0.03
CA VAL A 133 14.61 -2.37 1.16
C VAL A 133 13.36 -2.86 1.88
N SER A 134 13.48 -3.14 3.17
CA SER A 134 12.35 -3.37 4.05
C SER A 134 12.05 -2.12 4.86
N VAL A 135 10.76 -1.77 4.95
CA VAL A 135 10.25 -0.64 5.73
C VAL A 135 9.15 -1.14 6.66
N LEU A 136 9.22 -0.82 7.94
CA LEU A 136 8.17 -1.10 8.92
C LEU A 136 7.63 0.21 9.51
N ILE A 137 6.31 0.39 9.50
CA ILE A 137 5.63 1.56 10.06
C ILE A 137 4.66 1.09 11.13
N ALA A 138 4.76 1.69 12.31
CA ALA A 138 3.81 1.53 13.40
C ALA A 138 3.13 2.86 13.69
N ARG A 139 1.80 2.86 13.72
CA ARG A 139 0.98 4.00 14.15
C ARG A 139 0.14 3.63 15.35
N ARG A 140 -0.18 4.62 16.17
CA ARG A 140 -1.04 4.45 17.34
C ARG A 140 -2.39 3.89 16.91
N HIS A 141 -2.85 2.87 17.62
CA HIS A 141 -4.21 2.36 17.52
C HIS A 141 -4.96 2.65 18.83
N ARG A 142 -6.24 2.29 18.89
CA ARG A 142 -7.07 2.54 20.08
C ARG A 142 -6.41 1.95 21.34
N TRP A 143 -6.51 2.68 22.46
CA TRP A 143 -5.91 2.33 23.76
C TRP A 143 -4.38 2.16 23.71
N ASP A 144 -3.88 1.01 24.14
CA ASP A 144 -2.48 0.60 24.26
C ASP A 144 -2.01 -0.21 23.04
N LYS A 145 -2.75 -0.13 21.93
CA LYS A 145 -2.46 -0.89 20.72
C LYS A 145 -1.78 -0.03 19.68
N VAL A 146 -1.08 -0.69 18.78
CA VAL A 146 -0.40 -0.14 17.61
C VAL A 146 -0.82 -0.91 16.38
N SER A 147 -0.95 -0.19 15.26
CA SER A 147 -1.21 -0.78 13.96
C SER A 147 0.08 -0.77 13.14
N VAL A 148 0.49 -1.93 12.64
CA VAL A 148 1.78 -2.16 11.99
C VAL A 148 1.59 -2.54 10.53
N CYS A 149 2.36 -1.91 9.64
CA CYS A 149 2.47 -2.26 8.22
C CYS A 149 3.93 -2.43 7.83
N GLY A 150 4.22 -3.42 6.99
CA GLY A 150 5.55 -3.71 6.45
C GLY A 150 5.55 -3.69 4.92
N TYR A 151 6.66 -3.27 4.34
CA TYR A 151 6.83 -3.15 2.88
C TYR A 151 8.20 -3.72 2.50
N LEU A 152 8.23 -4.73 1.64
CA LEU A 152 9.45 -5.19 0.98
C LEU A 152 9.49 -4.58 -0.42
N VAL A 153 10.50 -3.77 -0.67
CA VAL A 153 10.64 -2.95 -1.87
C VAL A 153 11.91 -3.37 -2.61
N ASP A 154 11.79 -3.64 -3.90
CA ASP A 154 12.89 -3.73 -4.84
C ASP A 154 13.07 -2.36 -5.51
N VAL A 155 14.10 -1.65 -5.06
CA VAL A 155 14.41 -0.29 -5.51
C VAL A 155 15.20 -0.26 -6.83
N PHE A 156 15.61 -1.42 -7.35
CA PHE A 156 16.32 -1.52 -8.62
C PHE A 156 15.41 -1.83 -9.81
N CYS A 157 14.28 -2.50 -9.57
CA CYS A 157 13.40 -2.96 -10.64
C CYS A 157 11.93 -3.08 -10.26
N LEU A 158 11.57 -4.04 -9.40
CA LEU A 158 10.20 -4.53 -9.31
C LEU A 158 9.25 -3.68 -8.44
N GLY A 159 9.76 -2.70 -7.71
CA GLY A 159 8.96 -1.91 -6.79
C GLY A 159 8.53 -2.72 -5.57
N VAL A 160 7.32 -2.49 -5.04
CA VAL A 160 6.83 -3.21 -3.86
C VAL A 160 6.55 -4.68 -4.19
N LYS A 161 7.43 -5.58 -3.71
CA LYS A 161 7.34 -7.03 -3.93
C LYS A 161 6.40 -7.73 -2.95
N ASN A 162 6.32 -7.22 -1.72
CA ASN A 162 5.45 -7.77 -0.69
C ASN A 162 5.02 -6.68 0.29
N THR A 163 3.84 -6.85 0.89
CA THR A 163 3.35 -6.03 1.98
C THR A 163 2.75 -6.86 3.09
N PHE A 164 2.90 -6.37 4.30
CA PHE A 164 2.35 -6.94 5.52
C PHE A 164 1.47 -5.90 6.22
N GLY A 165 0.41 -6.36 6.89
CA GLY A 165 -0.51 -5.51 7.64
C GLY A 165 -1.63 -4.86 6.80
N PRO A 166 -2.46 -4.00 7.40
CA PRO A 166 -2.38 -3.54 8.79
C PRO A 166 -2.65 -4.67 9.79
N ASP A 167 -1.74 -4.86 10.75
CA ASP A 167 -1.98 -5.75 11.88
C ASP A 167 -2.02 -4.96 13.21
N ILE A 168 -2.86 -5.38 14.15
CA ILE A 168 -3.06 -4.71 15.44
C ILE A 168 -2.36 -5.51 16.54
N THR A 169 -1.39 -4.87 17.19
CA THR A 169 -0.59 -5.47 18.26
C THR A 169 -0.34 -4.47 19.39
N ASP A 170 0.48 -4.81 20.39
CA ASP A 170 0.94 -3.88 21.43
C ASP A 170 2.43 -3.55 21.31
N ASP A 171 2.89 -2.57 22.10
CA ASP A 171 4.28 -2.11 22.09
C ASP A 171 5.30 -3.21 22.41
N VAL A 172 4.93 -4.19 23.25
CA VAL A 172 5.83 -5.30 23.62
C VAL A 172 6.01 -6.23 22.44
N ALA A 173 4.91 -6.64 21.81
CA ALA A 173 4.94 -7.49 20.63
C ALA A 173 5.60 -6.80 19.42
N LEU A 174 5.41 -5.48 19.24
CA LEU A 174 6.11 -4.71 18.21
C LEU A 174 7.65 -4.78 18.40
N ARG A 175 8.14 -4.58 19.63
CA ARG A 175 9.58 -4.66 19.93
C ARG A 175 10.16 -6.05 19.67
N GLN A 176 9.38 -7.10 19.89
CA GLN A 176 9.77 -8.48 19.60
C GLN A 176 9.72 -8.79 18.10
N PHE A 177 8.81 -8.16 17.36
CA PHE A 177 8.64 -8.37 15.93
C PHE A 177 9.73 -7.68 15.08
N LEU A 178 10.23 -6.52 15.51
CA LEU A 178 11.25 -5.75 14.79
C LEU A 178 12.48 -6.60 14.38
N PRO A 179 13.16 -7.33 15.29
CA PRO A 179 14.29 -8.18 14.92
C PRO A 179 13.94 -9.29 13.91
N GLU A 180 12.73 -9.86 14.01
CA GLU A 180 12.29 -10.92 13.10
C GLU A 180 12.01 -10.37 11.70
N TYR A 181 11.37 -9.21 11.62
CA TYR A 181 11.08 -8.54 10.35
C TYR A 181 12.35 -8.17 9.58
N PHE A 182 13.39 -7.72 10.30
CA PHE A 182 14.67 -7.31 9.71
C PHE A 182 15.75 -8.40 9.71
N ARG A 183 15.46 -9.61 10.20
CA ARG A 183 16.38 -10.77 10.22
C ARG A 183 17.10 -11.02 8.87
N PRO A 184 16.49 -10.81 7.70
CA PRO A 184 17.17 -11.01 6.42
C PRO A 184 18.30 -10.01 6.11
N PHE A 185 18.40 -8.91 6.86
CA PHE A 185 19.37 -7.85 6.63
C PHE A 185 20.50 -7.92 7.69
N PRO A 186 21.71 -8.39 7.32
CA PRO A 186 22.77 -8.68 8.31
C PRO A 186 23.27 -7.43 9.03
N ASN A 187 23.16 -6.26 8.40
CA ASN A 187 23.54 -4.97 8.98
C ASN A 187 22.44 -4.38 9.89
N GLY A 188 21.32 -5.09 10.07
CA GLY A 188 20.22 -4.69 10.93
C GLY A 188 19.33 -3.60 10.34
N TRP A 189 18.72 -2.82 11.22
CA TRP A 189 17.76 -1.77 10.91
C TRP A 189 17.98 -0.54 11.79
N LYS A 190 17.41 0.58 11.38
CA LYS A 190 17.43 1.84 12.12
C LYS A 190 16.09 2.55 12.01
N GLU A 191 15.87 3.53 12.90
CA GLU A 191 14.74 4.46 12.75
C GLU A 191 14.95 5.37 11.54
N ALA A 192 13.85 5.71 10.87
CA ALA A 192 13.82 6.56 9.70
C ALA A 192 12.67 7.58 9.79
N PRO A 193 12.85 8.79 9.22
CA PRO A 193 11.74 9.70 8.99
C PRO A 193 10.67 9.05 8.12
N ILE A 194 9.39 9.38 8.37
CA ILE A 194 8.27 8.85 7.58
C ILE A 194 8.36 9.29 6.12
N GLU A 195 8.92 10.47 5.86
CA GLU A 195 9.12 11.04 4.54
C GLU A 195 10.06 10.17 3.69
N LEU A 196 11.09 9.59 4.32
CA LEU A 196 12.00 8.67 3.63
C LEU A 196 11.27 7.37 3.24
N ALA A 197 10.44 6.84 4.13
CA ALA A 197 9.62 5.68 3.82
C ALA A 197 8.64 5.96 2.67
N GLN A 198 8.02 7.14 2.63
CA GLN A 198 7.16 7.57 1.53
C GLN A 198 7.94 7.66 0.22
N GLU A 199 9.10 8.34 0.21
CA GLU A 199 9.95 8.51 -0.96
C GLU A 199 10.41 7.17 -1.55
N ILE A 200 10.75 6.21 -0.70
CA ILE A 200 11.17 4.86 -1.12
C ILE A 200 9.96 4.07 -1.63
N VAL A 201 8.90 3.95 -0.83
CA VAL A 201 7.80 3.04 -1.16
C VAL A 201 7.02 3.57 -2.35
N PHE A 202 6.53 4.81 -2.31
CA PHE A 202 5.76 5.36 -3.43
C PHE A 202 6.64 5.64 -4.65
N GLY A 203 7.86 6.13 -4.46
CA GLY A 203 8.81 6.33 -5.56
C GLY A 203 9.15 5.03 -6.29
N ALA A 204 9.36 3.92 -5.57
CA ALA A 204 9.60 2.63 -6.19
C ALA A 204 8.36 2.10 -6.93
N VAL A 205 7.15 2.38 -6.44
CA VAL A 205 5.91 2.06 -7.15
C VAL A 205 5.81 2.85 -8.47
N GLU A 206 6.07 4.15 -8.45
CA GLU A 206 6.07 4.98 -9.67
C GLU A 206 7.13 4.50 -10.67
N TYR A 207 8.34 4.24 -10.19
CA TYR A 207 9.45 3.72 -11.00
C TYR A 207 9.11 2.36 -11.63
N ALA A 208 8.64 1.40 -10.85
CA ALA A 208 8.31 0.05 -11.32
C ALA A 208 7.16 0.06 -12.33
N ARG A 209 6.17 0.96 -12.17
CA ARG A 209 5.13 1.19 -13.17
C ARG A 209 5.69 1.66 -14.51
N GLY A 210 6.69 2.55 -14.48
CA GLY A 210 7.44 2.94 -15.67
C GLY A 210 8.13 1.78 -16.38
N LEU A 211 8.42 0.68 -15.68
CA LEU A 211 8.99 -0.55 -16.22
C LEU A 211 7.95 -1.60 -16.61
N GLY A 212 6.67 -1.36 -16.34
CA GLY A 212 5.56 -2.26 -16.63
C GLY A 212 5.23 -3.25 -15.51
N PHE A 213 5.61 -2.94 -14.27
CA PHE A 213 5.26 -3.71 -13.08
C PHE A 213 4.22 -2.97 -12.23
N GLU A 214 3.32 -3.73 -11.60
CA GLU A 214 2.43 -3.21 -10.56
C GLU A 214 2.92 -3.68 -9.19
N PRO A 215 2.68 -2.89 -8.13
CA PRO A 215 3.00 -3.32 -6.78
C PRO A 215 2.21 -4.58 -6.40
N TYR A 216 2.68 -5.24 -5.35
CA TYR A 216 1.99 -6.36 -4.73
C TYR A 216 0.49 -6.07 -4.55
N ALA A 217 -0.37 -7.05 -4.86
CA ALA A 217 -1.82 -6.84 -4.99
C ALA A 217 -2.46 -6.25 -3.72
N ASP A 218 -1.93 -6.58 -2.55
CA ASP A 218 -2.42 -6.09 -1.26
C ASP A 218 -1.78 -4.78 -0.78
N PHE A 219 -0.89 -4.18 -1.57
CA PHE A 219 -0.23 -2.91 -1.23
C PHE A 219 -1.21 -1.81 -0.81
N LEU A 220 -2.35 -1.69 -1.51
CA LEU A 220 -3.36 -0.68 -1.21
C LEU A 220 -3.97 -0.81 0.19
N LYS A 221 -3.96 -2.01 0.79
CA LYS A 221 -4.45 -2.22 2.17
C LYS A 221 -3.51 -1.59 3.19
N ALA A 222 -2.20 -1.58 2.88
CA ALA A 222 -1.16 -1.05 3.75
C ALA A 222 -0.74 0.39 3.38
N ALA A 223 -1.09 0.90 2.19
CA ALA A 223 -0.66 2.21 1.71
C ALA A 223 -1.12 3.37 2.61
N ASP A 224 -2.29 3.26 3.24
CA ASP A 224 -2.83 4.29 4.15
C ASP A 224 -1.88 4.60 5.32
N HIS A 225 -1.04 3.65 5.76
CA HIS A 225 -0.06 3.88 6.85
C HIS A 225 1.11 4.78 6.44
N LEU A 226 1.44 4.84 5.15
CA LEU A 226 2.44 5.78 4.63
C LEU A 226 1.89 7.20 4.61
N GLY A 227 0.57 7.36 4.47
CA GLY A 227 -0.09 8.64 4.38
C GLY A 227 -0.04 9.24 2.98
N THR A 228 -0.21 10.57 2.92
CA THR A 228 -0.16 11.30 1.65
C THR A 228 1.28 11.60 1.26
N TRP A 229 1.54 11.56 -0.03
CA TRP A 229 2.84 11.88 -0.63
C TRP A 229 2.58 12.66 -1.91
N GLU A 230 3.25 13.80 -2.06
CA GLU A 230 3.02 14.71 -3.19
C GLU A 230 3.92 14.40 -4.38
N GLY A 231 5.02 13.66 -4.15
CA GLY A 231 6.00 13.32 -5.17
C GLY A 231 6.62 14.55 -5.88
N PRO A 232 7.44 14.32 -6.91
CA PRO A 232 8.12 13.05 -7.19
C PRO A 232 9.18 12.74 -6.12
N SER A 233 9.71 11.51 -6.13
CA SER A 233 10.79 11.13 -5.21
C SER A 233 12.08 11.89 -5.53
N GLY A 234 12.80 12.33 -4.49
CA GLY A 234 14.18 12.82 -4.62
C GLY A 234 15.20 11.71 -4.89
N ILE A 235 14.74 10.45 -4.89
CA ILE A 235 15.54 9.24 -5.11
C ILE A 235 15.45 8.83 -6.58
N THR A 236 16.62 8.64 -7.21
CA THR A 236 16.72 7.97 -8.50
C THR A 236 16.85 6.46 -8.28
N PHE A 237 15.81 5.74 -8.70
CA PHE A 237 15.72 4.28 -8.63
C PHE A 237 16.49 3.58 -9.76
N GLY A 238 16.70 2.28 -9.61
CA GLY A 238 17.62 1.53 -10.46
C GLY A 238 19.04 1.48 -9.88
N ASN A 239 19.78 0.43 -10.20
CA ASN A 239 21.19 0.34 -9.80
C ASN A 239 21.99 1.32 -10.64
N GLN A 240 22.50 2.38 -10.02
CA GLN A 240 23.14 3.52 -10.69
C GLN A 240 22.23 4.14 -11.76
N GLY A 241 20.93 4.23 -11.46
CA GLY A 241 19.91 4.78 -12.36
C GLY A 241 19.48 3.85 -13.50
N LYS A 242 19.96 2.61 -13.52
CA LYS A 242 19.62 1.61 -14.54
C LYS A 242 18.73 0.50 -13.96
N PRO A 243 17.68 0.05 -14.68
CA PRO A 243 16.91 -1.12 -14.26
C PRO A 243 17.81 -2.35 -14.10
N CYS A 244 17.82 -2.92 -12.90
CA CYS A 244 18.63 -4.08 -12.57
C CYS A 244 17.75 -5.11 -11.84
N TYR A 245 17.43 -6.21 -12.51
CA TYR A 245 16.63 -7.28 -11.93
C TYR A 245 17.53 -8.36 -11.32
N ILE A 246 17.44 -8.55 -10.00
CA ILE A 246 18.11 -9.65 -9.30
C ILE A 246 17.05 -10.71 -8.99
N SER A 247 17.23 -11.92 -9.51
CA SER A 247 16.21 -12.97 -9.39
C SER A 247 16.05 -13.44 -7.94
N GLY A 248 14.87 -13.19 -7.37
CA GLY A 248 14.46 -13.76 -6.10
C GLY A 248 13.83 -15.15 -6.26
N PRO A 249 13.75 -15.93 -5.16
CA PRO A 249 13.20 -17.30 -5.17
C PRO A 249 11.71 -17.37 -5.52
N TYR A 250 10.97 -16.28 -5.36
CA TYR A 250 9.53 -16.19 -5.61
C TYR A 250 9.17 -15.50 -6.92
N ASP A 251 10.16 -15.06 -7.69
CA ASP A 251 9.93 -14.30 -8.91
C ASP A 251 9.69 -15.24 -10.10
N ASN A 252 8.74 -14.88 -10.97
CA ASN A 252 8.66 -15.49 -12.29
C ASN A 252 9.67 -14.80 -13.21
N GLN A 253 10.93 -15.25 -13.16
CA GLN A 253 12.05 -14.67 -13.91
C GLN A 253 11.74 -14.46 -15.40
N ARG A 254 11.11 -15.43 -16.06
CA ARG A 254 10.76 -15.32 -17.49
C ARG A 254 9.82 -14.15 -17.74
N ARG A 255 8.75 -14.06 -16.95
CA ARG A 255 7.77 -12.97 -17.04
C ARG A 255 8.41 -11.60 -16.81
N VAL A 256 9.30 -11.50 -15.82
CA VAL A 256 10.01 -10.25 -15.50
C VAL A 256 10.89 -9.81 -16.67
N ILE A 257 11.75 -10.69 -17.17
CA ILE A 257 12.65 -10.40 -18.29
C ILE A 257 11.86 -10.04 -19.56
N ASP A 258 10.77 -10.75 -19.84
CA ASP A 258 9.93 -10.46 -21.00
C ASP A 258 9.23 -9.09 -20.88
N THR A 259 8.80 -8.71 -19.67
CA THR A 259 8.25 -7.36 -19.43
C THR A 259 9.32 -6.29 -19.66
N LEU A 260 10.51 -6.44 -19.09
CA LEU A 260 11.60 -5.47 -19.30
C LEU A 260 11.98 -5.34 -20.78
N ARG A 261 12.10 -6.46 -21.50
CA ARG A 261 12.37 -6.45 -22.95
C ARG A 261 11.31 -5.70 -23.75
N ARG A 262 10.04 -5.83 -23.38
CA ARG A 262 8.93 -5.11 -24.02
C ARG A 262 8.93 -3.62 -23.70
N THR A 263 9.22 -3.25 -22.45
CA THR A 263 9.10 -1.87 -21.98
C THR A 263 10.32 -1.03 -22.33
N VAL A 264 11.52 -1.52 -22.04
CA VAL A 264 12.78 -0.76 -22.21
C VAL A 264 13.67 -1.31 -23.32
N GLY A 265 13.31 -2.41 -23.98
CA GLY A 265 14.13 -3.06 -25.00
C GLY A 265 15.10 -4.11 -24.45
N PRO A 266 15.85 -4.81 -25.31
CA PRO A 266 16.82 -5.82 -24.87
C PRO A 266 17.99 -5.18 -24.10
N PRO A 267 18.82 -5.99 -23.41
CA PRO A 267 20.12 -5.53 -22.94
C PRO A 267 20.90 -4.82 -24.06
N PRO A 268 21.61 -3.72 -23.76
CA PRO A 268 22.04 -3.30 -22.43
C PRO A 268 21.08 -2.35 -21.69
N ASN A 269 19.83 -2.20 -22.10
CA ASN A 269 18.91 -1.22 -21.48
C ASN A 269 18.48 -1.59 -20.05
N PHE A 270 18.63 -2.85 -19.65
CA PHE A 270 18.50 -3.33 -18.28
C PHE A 270 19.54 -4.41 -18.00
N ASP A 271 19.88 -4.60 -16.73
CA ASP A 271 20.69 -5.72 -16.24
C ASP A 271 19.81 -6.79 -15.60
N HIS A 272 20.23 -8.05 -15.68
CA HIS A 272 19.60 -9.14 -14.94
C HIS A 272 20.67 -10.06 -14.36
N ILE A 273 20.50 -10.42 -13.09
CA ILE A 273 21.41 -11.30 -12.36
C ILE A 273 20.62 -12.53 -11.93
N VAL A 274 21.11 -13.69 -12.32
CA VAL A 274 20.51 -14.98 -11.95
C VAL A 274 21.34 -15.56 -10.82
N THR A 275 20.80 -15.50 -9.61
CA THR A 275 21.38 -16.16 -8.44
C THR A 275 21.06 -17.65 -8.53
N GLN A 276 22.11 -18.48 -8.61
CA GLN A 276 22.02 -19.95 -8.55
C GLN A 276 21.87 -20.43 -7.12
#